data_AF-A0A1G6KIJ5-F1
#
_entry.id   AF-A0A1G6KIJ5-F1
#
_cell.length_a   1.000
_cell.length_b   1.000
_cell.length_c   1.000
_cell.angle_alpha   90.00
_cell.angle_beta   90.00
_cell.angle_gamma   90.00
#
_symmetry.space_group_name_H-M   'P 1'
#
loop_
_entity.id
_entity.type
_entity.pdbx_description
1 polymer ?
#
loop_
_entity_poly.entity_id
_entity_poly.type
_entity_poly.pdbx_seq_one_letter_code
_entity_poly.pdbx_strand_id
1 'polypeptide(L)'
;MKKEWYDYIKNVEFGAKDQLNSDFEVLSFLAMTPDEIKGSIDHYLNIDTYTISRFRSQMDTFAYIMNQMSKDSSIYVVPTPIQEKGKPVIFYQLDVPLSIKDAIGLGLGVIRYLSGDQKGEIYYYSFVKDEDDQRELMEEAKAIERIKSYTLLQLSHEKRKKGNDRIIQSSKESLIFTDESRMLHQLAKLDFY
;
A
#
# COMPACT_ATOMS: atom_id res chain seq x y z
N MET A 1 27.10 0.57 9.47
CA MET A 1 25.96 -0.27 9.89
C MET A 1 25.06 -0.49 8.68
N LYS A 2 24.60 -1.72 8.42
CA LYS A 2 23.68 -2.00 7.30
C LYS A 2 22.28 -1.60 7.74
N LYS A 3 21.59 -0.74 6.99
CA LYS A 3 20.18 -0.39 7.28
C LYS A 3 19.29 -1.63 7.12
N GLU A 4 18.38 -1.83 8.07
CA GLU A 4 17.32 -2.83 8.02
C GLU A 4 16.02 -2.20 7.47
N TRP A 5 15.00 -3.02 7.21
CA TRP A 5 13.78 -2.52 6.54
C TRP A 5 13.01 -1.51 7.42
N TYR A 6 13.00 -1.70 8.75
CA TYR A 6 12.30 -0.78 9.66
C TYR A 6 13.01 0.57 9.80
N ASP A 7 14.31 0.67 9.46
CA ASP A 7 15.03 1.96 9.42
C ASP A 7 14.50 2.89 8.33
N TYR A 8 13.62 2.39 7.45
CA TYR A 8 12.93 3.17 6.43
C TYR A 8 11.53 3.62 6.87
N ILE A 9 11.08 3.30 8.09
CA ILE A 9 9.86 3.88 8.66
C ILE A 9 10.25 5.22 9.29
N LYS A 10 9.76 6.32 8.72
CA LYS A 10 9.98 7.67 9.26
C LYS A 10 9.07 7.99 10.43
N ASN A 11 7.81 7.59 10.30
CA ASN A 11 6.77 7.92 11.24
C ASN A 11 5.66 6.85 11.22
N VAL A 12 4.98 6.72 12.36
CA VAL A 12 3.80 5.85 12.53
C VAL A 12 2.72 6.66 13.21
N GLU A 13 1.55 6.67 12.63
CA GLU A 13 0.38 7.39 13.14
C GLU A 13 -0.81 6.47 13.29
N PHE A 14 -1.66 6.82 14.24
CA PHE A 14 -2.95 6.16 14.45
C PHE A 14 -4.02 7.13 14.01
N GLY A 15 -4.93 6.68 13.18
CA GLY A 15 -6.14 7.42 12.93
C GLY A 15 -7.37 6.55 12.84
N ALA A 16 -8.51 7.17 12.63
CA ALA A 16 -9.79 6.47 12.46
C ALA A 16 -10.46 6.90 11.14
N LYS A 17 -11.39 6.07 10.65
CA LYS A 17 -12.09 6.29 9.37
C LYS A 17 -12.71 7.69 9.24
N ASP A 18 -13.15 8.28 10.35
CA ASP A 18 -13.74 9.61 10.44
C ASP A 18 -12.72 10.75 10.29
N GLN A 19 -11.44 10.54 10.63
CA GLN A 19 -10.36 11.51 10.43
C GLN A 19 -9.88 11.55 8.97
N LEU A 20 -10.17 10.54 8.17
CA LEU A 20 -9.71 10.46 6.78
C LEU A 20 -10.43 11.41 5.81
N ASN A 21 -11.51 12.05 6.22
CA ASN A 21 -12.15 13.08 5.39
C ASN A 21 -11.73 14.50 5.81
N SER A 22 -11.13 14.67 7.00
CA SER A 22 -10.65 15.95 7.52
C SER A 22 -9.14 16.11 7.36
N ASP A 23 -8.39 15.06 7.66
CA ASP A 23 -6.94 15.13 7.88
C ASP A 23 -6.15 14.45 6.77
N PHE A 24 -6.79 13.57 6.00
CA PHE A 24 -6.15 12.80 4.94
C PHE A 24 -6.98 12.78 3.66
N GLU A 25 -6.38 12.28 2.58
CA GLU A 25 -7.10 11.91 1.38
C GLU A 25 -6.49 10.64 0.75
N VAL A 26 -7.34 9.80 0.15
CA VAL A 26 -6.88 8.56 -0.49
C VAL A 26 -6.38 8.84 -1.90
N LEU A 27 -5.13 8.44 -2.18
CA LEU A 27 -4.49 8.55 -3.49
C LEU A 27 -4.47 7.22 -4.25
N SER A 28 -4.68 6.10 -3.57
CA SER A 28 -4.77 4.77 -4.17
C SER A 28 -6.20 4.43 -4.58
N PHE A 29 -6.42 4.14 -5.87
CA PHE A 29 -7.71 3.71 -6.39
C PHE A 29 -7.59 2.35 -7.07
N LEU A 30 -8.66 1.57 -6.97
CA LEU A 30 -8.85 0.30 -7.65
C LEU A 30 -9.69 0.52 -8.91
N ALA A 31 -9.32 -0.20 -9.98
CA ALA A 31 -10.15 -0.42 -11.14
C ALA A 31 -10.90 -1.74 -10.96
N MET A 32 -12.22 -1.75 -11.11
CA MET A 32 -13.02 -2.97 -10.97
C MET A 32 -14.21 -3.00 -11.95
N THR A 33 -14.64 -4.20 -12.30
CA THR A 33 -15.95 -4.47 -12.91
C THR A 33 -16.92 -4.92 -11.80
N PRO A 34 -18.22 -5.13 -12.10
CA PRO A 34 -19.13 -5.73 -11.12
C PRO A 34 -18.68 -7.10 -10.62
N ASP A 35 -17.90 -7.82 -11.43
CA ASP A 35 -17.54 -9.22 -11.19
C ASP A 35 -16.13 -9.40 -10.60
N GLU A 36 -15.22 -8.43 -10.78
CA GLU A 36 -13.81 -8.61 -10.40
C GLU A 36 -13.04 -7.28 -10.21
N ILE A 37 -12.04 -7.30 -9.32
CA ILE A 37 -11.04 -6.24 -9.22
C ILE A 37 -9.98 -6.46 -10.30
N LYS A 38 -9.79 -5.47 -11.18
CA LYS A 38 -8.81 -5.49 -12.27
C LYS A 38 -7.41 -5.08 -11.82
N GLY A 39 -7.27 -4.40 -10.68
CA GLY A 39 -6.00 -4.00 -10.08
C GLY A 39 -5.97 -2.52 -9.71
N SER A 40 -4.78 -1.94 -9.58
CA SER A 40 -4.65 -0.50 -9.33
C SER A 40 -4.99 0.33 -10.57
N ILE A 41 -5.60 1.50 -10.37
CA ILE A 41 -6.04 2.34 -11.49
C ILE A 41 -4.88 2.86 -12.35
N ASP A 42 -3.76 3.17 -11.72
CA ASP A 42 -2.54 3.64 -12.38
C ASP A 42 -1.97 2.56 -13.28
N HIS A 43 -2.06 1.29 -12.87
CA HIS A 43 -1.65 0.18 -13.71
C HIS A 43 -2.64 -0.05 -14.86
N TYR A 44 -3.95 -0.01 -14.58
CA TYR A 44 -5.00 -0.23 -15.57
C TYR A 44 -4.96 0.79 -16.72
N LEU A 45 -4.75 2.06 -16.38
CA LEU A 45 -4.68 3.16 -17.35
C LEU A 45 -3.25 3.46 -17.84
N ASN A 46 -2.25 2.70 -17.37
CA ASN A 46 -0.83 2.93 -17.65
C ASN A 46 -0.38 4.39 -17.34
N ILE A 47 -0.83 4.91 -16.20
CA ILE A 47 -0.50 6.24 -15.68
C ILE A 47 0.77 6.16 -14.84
N ASP A 48 1.65 7.15 -14.97
CA ASP A 48 2.78 7.33 -14.07
C ASP A 48 2.29 7.75 -12.67
N THR A 49 2.55 6.90 -11.67
CA THR A 49 2.18 7.12 -10.26
C THR A 49 2.77 8.41 -9.68
N TYR A 50 3.91 8.86 -10.20
CA TYR A 50 4.49 10.13 -9.82
C TYR A 50 3.60 11.32 -10.21
N THR A 51 2.86 11.21 -11.33
CA THR A 51 1.88 12.22 -11.76
C THR A 51 0.72 12.32 -10.76
N ILE A 52 0.22 11.16 -10.29
CA ILE A 52 -0.87 11.10 -9.31
C ILE A 52 -0.50 11.80 -8.01
N SER A 53 0.71 11.54 -7.49
CA SER A 53 1.19 12.12 -6.23
C SER A 53 1.32 13.66 -6.26
N ARG A 54 1.41 14.26 -7.45
CA ARG A 54 1.61 15.71 -7.66
C ARG A 54 0.32 16.51 -7.70
N PHE A 55 -0.85 15.89 -7.90
CA PHE A 55 -2.12 16.60 -7.90
C PHE A 55 -2.41 17.19 -6.54
N ARG A 56 -3.02 18.38 -6.44
CA ARG A 56 -3.18 19.08 -5.16
C ARG A 56 -4.34 18.56 -4.32
N SER A 57 -5.23 17.76 -4.91
CA SER A 57 -6.37 17.15 -4.23
C SER A 57 -6.76 15.80 -4.84
N GLN A 58 -7.57 15.05 -4.09
CA GLN A 58 -8.21 13.82 -4.50
C GLN A 58 -9.16 14.06 -5.66
N MET A 59 -9.88 15.19 -5.65
CA MET A 59 -10.78 15.57 -6.74
C MET A 59 -10.00 15.83 -8.03
N ASP A 60 -8.84 16.48 -7.97
CA ASP A 60 -7.98 16.67 -9.15
C ASP A 60 -7.45 15.33 -9.65
N THR A 61 -7.04 14.45 -8.74
CA THR A 61 -6.58 13.09 -9.04
C THR A 61 -7.68 12.28 -9.72
N PHE A 62 -8.89 12.32 -9.15
CA PHE A 62 -10.05 11.62 -9.67
C PHE A 62 -10.48 12.17 -11.03
N ALA A 63 -10.56 13.50 -11.19
CA ALA A 63 -10.88 14.13 -12.47
C ALA A 63 -9.85 13.78 -13.55
N TYR A 64 -8.56 13.76 -13.21
CA TYR A 64 -7.52 13.30 -14.12
C TYR A 64 -7.73 11.85 -14.54
N ILE A 65 -7.96 10.95 -13.59
CA ILE A 65 -8.26 9.53 -13.86
C ILE A 65 -9.47 9.39 -14.79
N MET A 66 -10.59 10.06 -14.46
CA MET A 66 -11.82 9.98 -15.25
C MET A 66 -11.65 10.48 -16.69
N ASN A 67 -10.79 11.48 -16.92
CA ASN A 67 -10.46 11.97 -18.26
C ASN A 67 -9.62 10.99 -19.10
N GLN A 68 -8.89 10.07 -18.45
CA GLN A 68 -8.13 9.02 -19.14
C GLN A 68 -8.98 7.79 -19.46
N MET A 69 -10.14 7.64 -18.82
CA MET A 69 -11.03 6.50 -19.06
C MET A 69 -11.76 6.64 -20.40
N SER A 70 -11.90 5.52 -21.11
CA SER A 70 -12.76 5.49 -22.30
C SER A 70 -14.23 5.59 -21.87
N LYS A 71 -15.01 6.37 -22.61
CA LYS A 71 -16.45 6.59 -22.34
C LYS A 71 -17.28 5.30 -22.39
N ASP A 72 -16.77 4.26 -23.04
CA ASP A 72 -17.42 2.96 -23.22
C ASP A 72 -16.92 1.88 -22.24
N SER A 73 -16.11 2.25 -21.23
CA SER A 73 -15.60 1.27 -20.25
C SER A 73 -16.64 0.94 -19.17
N SER A 74 -16.88 -0.35 -18.94
CA SER A 74 -17.67 -0.87 -17.81
C SER A 74 -16.89 -0.89 -16.49
N ILE A 75 -15.89 -0.03 -16.37
CA ILE A 75 -14.96 0.01 -15.25
C ILE A 75 -15.42 1.05 -14.23
N TYR A 76 -15.45 0.64 -12.98
CA TYR A 76 -15.66 1.48 -11.83
C TYR A 76 -14.31 1.80 -11.19
N VAL A 77 -14.15 3.06 -10.80
CA VAL A 77 -12.98 3.53 -10.04
C VAL A 77 -13.42 3.78 -8.62
N VAL A 78 -12.82 3.06 -7.68
CA VAL A 78 -13.11 3.20 -6.25
C VAL A 78 -11.83 3.46 -5.47
N PRO A 79 -11.82 4.31 -4.44
CA PRO A 79 -10.67 4.41 -3.55
C PRO A 79 -10.43 3.06 -2.85
N THR A 80 -9.19 2.74 -2.51
CA THR A 80 -8.91 1.56 -1.68
C THR A 80 -9.69 1.66 -0.36
N PRO A 81 -10.30 0.55 0.11
CA PRO A 81 -11.19 0.60 1.26
C PRO A 81 -10.41 0.91 2.53
N ILE A 82 -11.04 1.63 3.45
CA ILE A 82 -10.51 1.85 4.79
C ILE A 82 -11.39 1.07 5.76
N GLN A 83 -10.75 0.40 6.72
CA GLN A 83 -11.42 -0.35 7.78
C GLN A 83 -12.61 0.41 8.38
N GLU A 84 -13.60 -0.35 8.83
CA GLU A 84 -14.88 0.16 9.32
C GLU A 84 -14.78 1.23 10.41
N LYS A 85 -15.85 2.02 10.50
CA LYS A 85 -15.98 3.13 11.46
C LYS A 85 -15.74 2.62 12.89
N GLY A 86 -14.85 3.29 13.63
CA GLY A 86 -14.55 2.98 15.03
C GLY A 86 -13.38 2.03 15.25
N LYS A 87 -12.77 1.46 14.19
CA LYS A 87 -11.50 0.73 14.30
C LYS A 87 -10.30 1.66 14.05
N PRO A 88 -9.25 1.61 14.88
CA PRO A 88 -8.03 2.34 14.61
C PRO A 88 -7.33 1.77 13.37
N VAL A 89 -6.76 2.65 12.56
CA VAL A 89 -5.97 2.33 11.38
C VAL A 89 -4.57 2.89 11.62
N ILE A 90 -3.55 2.06 11.36
CA ILE A 90 -2.16 2.47 11.48
C ILE A 90 -1.67 2.96 10.11
N PHE A 91 -1.11 4.16 10.10
CA PHE A 91 -0.54 4.82 8.96
C PHE A 91 0.98 4.87 9.09
N TYR A 92 1.69 4.44 8.04
CA TYR A 92 3.15 4.36 8.02
C TYR A 92 3.71 5.36 7.01
N GLN A 93 4.59 6.27 7.43
CA GLN A 93 5.37 7.11 6.52
C GLN A 93 6.69 6.42 6.21
N LEU A 94 7.01 6.21 4.94
CA LEU A 94 8.19 5.44 4.51
C LEU A 94 9.22 6.30 3.75
N ASP A 95 10.50 6.06 3.99
CA ASP A 95 11.64 6.64 3.27
C ASP A 95 12.05 5.80 2.04
N VAL A 96 11.07 5.41 1.23
CA VAL A 96 11.29 4.68 -0.03
C VAL A 96 10.53 5.34 -1.17
N PRO A 97 10.94 5.14 -2.43
CA PRO A 97 10.18 5.64 -3.58
C PRO A 97 8.72 5.18 -3.55
N LEU A 98 7.81 6.08 -3.90
CA LEU A 98 6.38 5.79 -4.00
C LEU A 98 6.08 4.97 -5.26
N SER A 99 5.35 3.87 -5.09
CA SER A 99 4.75 3.08 -6.17
C SER A 99 3.35 2.61 -5.73
N ILE A 100 2.31 3.32 -6.18
CA ILE A 100 0.90 2.99 -5.84
C ILE A 100 0.53 1.59 -6.33
N LYS A 101 0.96 1.20 -7.54
CA LYS A 101 0.83 -0.16 -8.07
C LYS A 101 1.38 -1.22 -7.11
N ASP A 102 2.64 -1.08 -6.69
CA ASP A 102 3.28 -2.08 -5.84
C ASP A 102 2.65 -2.11 -4.44
N ALA A 103 2.22 -0.95 -3.93
CA ALA A 103 1.50 -0.86 -2.66
C ALA A 103 0.16 -1.63 -2.74
N ILE A 104 -0.67 -1.33 -3.74
CA ILE A 104 -1.96 -2.01 -3.93
C ILE A 104 -1.76 -3.52 -4.16
N GLY A 105 -0.75 -3.91 -4.95
CA GLY A 105 -0.42 -5.31 -5.20
C GLY A 105 -0.04 -6.10 -3.94
N LEU A 106 0.34 -5.41 -2.87
CA LEU A 106 0.64 -5.98 -1.54
C LEU A 106 -0.49 -5.74 -0.53
N GLY A 107 -1.66 -5.23 -0.95
CA GLY A 107 -2.78 -4.95 -0.07
C GLY A 107 -2.63 -3.67 0.77
N LEU A 108 -1.80 -2.74 0.31
CA LEU A 108 -1.58 -1.44 0.96
C LEU A 108 -2.26 -0.31 0.20
N GLY A 109 -2.96 0.55 0.95
CA GLY A 109 -3.51 1.80 0.47
C GLY A 109 -2.52 2.93 0.72
N VAL A 110 -2.68 4.00 -0.04
CA VAL A 110 -1.84 5.20 -0.01
C VAL A 110 -2.73 6.40 0.26
N ILE A 111 -2.36 7.18 1.27
CA ILE A 111 -3.01 8.44 1.60
C ILE A 111 -2.02 9.58 1.64
N ARG A 112 -2.55 10.80 1.61
CA ARG A 112 -1.80 12.03 1.82
C ARG A 112 -2.41 12.86 2.93
N TYR A 113 -1.56 13.45 3.76
CA TYR A 113 -1.97 14.37 4.82
C TYR A 113 -2.39 15.73 4.25
N LEU A 114 -3.50 16.30 4.72
CA LEU A 114 -4.11 17.53 4.16
C LEU A 114 -3.78 18.82 4.92
N SER A 115 -3.43 18.71 6.20
CA SER A 115 -3.32 19.83 7.13
C SER A 115 -2.06 19.78 8.00
N GLY A 116 -1.76 20.87 8.71
CA GLY A 116 -0.61 20.94 9.63
C GLY A 116 0.77 20.87 8.96
N ASP A 117 1.78 20.60 9.78
CA ASP A 117 3.20 20.56 9.36
C ASP A 117 3.52 19.36 8.45
N GLN A 118 2.66 18.36 8.44
CA GLN A 118 2.78 17.14 7.64
C GLN A 118 2.01 17.24 6.32
N LYS A 119 1.40 18.39 6.01
CA LYS A 119 0.62 18.57 4.79
C LYS A 119 1.44 18.17 3.55
N GLY A 120 0.87 17.25 2.77
CA GLY A 120 1.48 16.73 1.56
C GLY A 120 2.26 15.42 1.75
N GLU A 121 2.57 15.04 2.99
CA GLU A 121 3.27 13.81 3.31
C GLU A 121 2.43 12.57 2.99
N ILE A 122 3.12 11.52 2.55
CA ILE A 122 2.51 10.28 2.06
C ILE A 122 2.61 9.18 3.09
N TYR A 123 1.49 8.52 3.35
CA TYR A 123 1.39 7.40 4.28
C TYR A 123 0.76 6.18 3.64
N TYR A 124 1.07 5.02 4.19
CA TYR A 124 0.57 3.71 3.78
C TYR A 124 -0.27 3.09 4.88
N TYR A 125 -1.31 2.34 4.52
CA TYR A 125 -2.13 1.56 5.45
C TYR A 125 -2.52 0.22 4.84
N SER A 126 -2.88 -0.75 5.67
CA SER A 126 -3.39 -2.04 5.18
C SER A 126 -4.90 -1.96 4.93
N PHE A 127 -5.36 -2.30 3.72
CA PHE A 127 -6.80 -2.32 3.40
C PHE A 127 -7.42 -3.71 3.28
N VAL A 128 -6.60 -4.76 3.27
CA VAL A 128 -7.09 -6.14 3.20
C VAL A 128 -7.42 -6.63 4.61
N LYS A 129 -8.67 -7.05 4.80
CA LYS A 129 -9.12 -7.85 5.94
C LYS A 129 -9.16 -9.32 5.51
N ASP A 130 -8.66 -10.22 6.34
CA ASP A 130 -8.96 -11.64 6.18
C ASP A 130 -10.31 -11.91 6.81
N GLU A 131 -11.25 -12.47 6.04
CA GLU A 131 -12.60 -12.78 6.53
C GLU A 131 -12.60 -13.85 7.63
N ASP A 132 -11.53 -14.65 7.72
CA ASP A 132 -11.41 -15.76 8.66
C ASP A 132 -10.75 -15.39 10.02
N ASP A 133 -10.13 -14.20 10.13
CA ASP A 133 -9.23 -13.89 11.25
C ASP A 133 -9.85 -12.87 12.22
N GLN A 134 -10.58 -13.35 13.24
CA GLN A 134 -11.18 -12.49 14.27
C GLN A 134 -10.18 -11.90 15.28
N ARG A 135 -8.86 -12.07 15.08
CA ARG A 135 -7.82 -11.65 16.03
C ARG A 135 -7.10 -10.39 15.54
N GLU A 136 -7.34 -9.26 16.20
CA GLU A 136 -6.75 -7.96 15.88
C GLU A 136 -5.20 -7.98 15.80
N LEU A 137 -4.53 -8.72 16.70
CA LEU A 137 -3.06 -8.87 16.68
C LEU A 137 -2.52 -9.51 15.40
N MET A 138 -3.30 -10.40 14.77
CA MET A 138 -2.88 -11.06 13.53
C MET A 138 -3.04 -10.12 12.33
N GLU A 139 -4.07 -9.28 12.33
CA GLU A 139 -4.26 -8.24 11.31
C GLU A 139 -3.11 -7.22 11.32
N GLU A 140 -2.66 -6.80 12.51
CA GLU A 140 -1.53 -5.89 12.67
C GLU A 140 -0.20 -6.50 12.21
N ALA A 141 0.07 -7.76 12.57
CA ALA A 141 1.25 -8.49 12.10
C ALA A 141 1.28 -8.58 10.56
N LYS A 142 0.13 -8.91 9.94
CA LYS A 142 -0.03 -8.92 8.48
C LYS A 142 0.21 -7.54 7.86
N ALA A 143 -0.26 -6.46 8.49
CA ALA A 143 0.02 -5.10 8.03
C ALA A 143 1.53 -4.78 8.02
N ILE A 144 2.25 -5.15 9.08
CA ILE A 144 3.69 -4.96 9.17
C ILE A 144 4.43 -5.76 8.09
N GLU A 145 4.01 -7.00 7.82
CA GLU A 145 4.61 -7.83 6.76
C GLU A 145 4.42 -7.23 5.37
N ARG A 146 3.25 -6.63 5.10
CA ARG A 146 2.99 -5.91 3.84
C ARG A 146 3.92 -4.70 3.70
N ILE A 147 4.07 -3.90 4.76
CA ILE A 147 4.99 -2.75 4.79
C ILE A 147 6.44 -3.18 4.56
N LYS A 148 6.89 -4.25 5.23
CA LYS A 148 8.22 -4.84 5.03
C LYS A 148 8.41 -5.28 3.58
N SER A 149 7.46 -6.02 3.03
CA SER A 149 7.52 -6.54 1.66
C SER A 149 7.60 -5.40 0.65
N TYR A 150 6.78 -4.37 0.81
CA TYR A 150 6.79 -3.17 -0.02
C TYR A 150 8.13 -2.45 0.04
N THR A 151 8.64 -2.21 1.26
CA THR A 151 9.93 -1.55 1.48
C THR A 151 11.07 -2.29 0.77
N LEU A 152 11.14 -3.61 0.94
CA LEU A 152 12.18 -4.44 0.30
C LEU A 152 12.05 -4.45 -1.23
N LEU A 153 10.83 -4.46 -1.76
CA LEU A 153 10.57 -4.38 -3.19
C LEU A 153 11.08 -3.05 -3.79
N GLN A 154 10.75 -1.92 -3.16
CA GLN A 154 11.21 -0.61 -3.62
C GLN A 154 12.74 -0.48 -3.57
N LEU A 155 13.37 -0.97 -2.50
CA LEU A 155 14.83 -0.99 -2.39
C LEU A 155 15.49 -1.87 -3.46
N SER A 156 14.85 -2.98 -3.84
CA SER A 156 15.29 -3.83 -4.95
C SER A 156 15.19 -3.09 -6.29
N HIS A 157 14.09 -2.39 -6.56
CA HIS A 157 13.94 -1.57 -7.77
C HIS A 157 15.03 -0.50 -7.88
N GLU A 158 15.32 0.21 -6.79
CA GLU A 158 16.38 1.22 -6.75
C GLU A 158 17.77 0.65 -7.03
N LYS A 159 18.08 -0.54 -6.50
CA LYS A 159 19.35 -1.21 -6.77
C LYS A 159 19.51 -1.62 -8.24
N ARG A 160 18.45 -2.15 -8.85
CA ARG A 160 18.42 -2.48 -10.28
C ARG A 160 18.62 -1.24 -11.14
N LYS A 161 17.93 -0.14 -10.84
CA LYS A 161 18.09 1.14 -11.55
C LYS A 161 19.53 1.67 -11.50
N LYS A 162 20.25 1.41 -10.40
CA LYS A 162 21.67 1.78 -10.22
C LYS A 162 22.67 0.80 -10.83
N GLY A 163 22.22 -0.21 -11.59
CA GLY A 163 23.08 -1.16 -12.29
C GLY A 163 23.79 -2.16 -11.39
N ASN A 164 23.34 -2.32 -10.14
CA ASN A 164 23.89 -3.30 -9.20
C ASN A 164 23.07 -4.60 -9.24
N ASP A 165 23.23 -5.37 -10.32
CA ASP A 165 22.51 -6.64 -10.57
C ASP A 165 23.06 -7.86 -9.82
N ARG A 166 24.11 -7.68 -8.99
CA ARG A 166 24.63 -8.77 -8.17
C ARG A 166 23.68 -9.04 -7.00
N ILE A 167 22.92 -10.14 -7.13
CA ILE A 167 22.13 -10.84 -6.12
C ILE A 167 20.63 -10.47 -6.10
N ILE A 168 19.89 -11.03 -7.06
CA ILE A 168 18.47 -11.38 -6.91
C ILE A 168 18.25 -12.77 -7.54
N GLN A 169 19.09 -13.73 -7.15
CA GLN A 169 18.85 -15.15 -7.43
C GLN A 169 18.29 -15.90 -6.21
N SER A 170 18.27 -15.28 -5.03
CA SER A 170 17.77 -15.91 -3.79
C SER A 170 16.39 -15.42 -3.34
N SER A 171 15.72 -14.55 -4.10
CA SER A 171 14.43 -13.95 -3.68
C SER A 171 13.35 -13.92 -4.76
N LYS A 172 13.58 -14.53 -5.94
CA LYS A 172 12.52 -14.73 -6.93
C LYS A 172 11.43 -15.71 -6.45
N GLU A 173 11.75 -16.55 -5.46
CA GLU A 173 10.78 -17.43 -4.78
C GLU A 173 10.15 -16.81 -3.52
N SER A 174 10.55 -15.59 -3.11
CA SER A 174 10.10 -14.99 -1.85
C SER A 174 9.31 -13.70 -2.01
N LEU A 175 8.98 -13.31 -3.24
CA LEU A 175 8.32 -12.04 -3.53
C LEU A 175 7.03 -12.20 -4.34
N ILE A 176 6.60 -13.43 -4.62
CA ILE A 176 5.34 -13.71 -5.31
C ILE A 176 4.65 -14.86 -4.56
N PHE A 177 3.45 -14.55 -4.06
CA PHE A 177 2.54 -15.40 -3.30
C PHE A 177 2.92 -15.69 -1.84
N THR A 178 2.08 -15.13 -0.96
CA THR A 178 1.71 -15.63 0.35
C THR A 178 1.71 -17.16 0.38
N ASP A 179 2.59 -17.74 1.19
CA ASP A 179 2.34 -19.07 1.73
C ASP A 179 2.13 -18.90 3.24
N GLU A 180 0.89 -18.57 3.57
CA GLU A 180 0.37 -18.44 4.94
C GLU A 180 0.82 -19.63 5.82
N SER A 181 0.85 -20.82 5.24
CA SER A 181 1.35 -22.08 5.82
C SER A 181 2.80 -21.99 6.30
N ARG A 182 3.66 -21.28 5.56
CA ARG A 182 5.09 -21.15 5.87
C ARG A 182 5.35 -20.14 6.97
N MET A 183 4.53 -19.10 7.08
CA MET A 183 4.59 -18.12 8.17
C MET A 183 4.05 -18.71 9.48
N LEU A 184 2.91 -19.40 9.43
CA LEU A 184 2.37 -20.16 10.57
C LEU A 184 3.36 -21.22 11.07
N HIS A 185 4.06 -21.90 10.17
CA HIS A 185 5.10 -22.88 10.55
C HIS A 185 6.35 -22.23 11.16
N GLN A 186 6.68 -20.98 10.81
CA GLN A 186 7.77 -20.25 11.45
C GLN A 186 7.35 -19.66 12.80
N LEU A 187 6.12 -19.19 12.95
CA LEU A 187 5.56 -18.71 14.23
C LEU A 187 5.36 -19.85 15.23
N ALA A 188 4.95 -21.05 14.78
CA ALA A 188 4.86 -22.25 15.61
C ALA A 188 6.22 -22.79 16.09
N LYS A 189 7.33 -22.36 15.48
CA LYS A 189 8.69 -22.69 15.93
C LYS A 189 9.25 -21.68 16.94
N LEU A 190 8.54 -20.58 17.16
CA LEU A 190 8.98 -19.49 18.02
C LEU A 190 8.44 -19.60 19.46
N ASP A 191 7.87 -20.75 19.85
CA ASP A 191 7.48 -21.14 21.23
C ASP A 191 7.41 -19.95 22.22
N PHE A 192 6.33 -19.16 22.10
CA PHE A 192 5.91 -18.29 23.19
C PHE A 192 4.90 -19.06 24.02
N TYR A 193 5.39 -19.57 25.15
CA TYR A 193 4.61 -19.92 26.34
C TYR A 193 3.63 -18.82 26.73
#